data_AF-A0A1X7SK90-F1
#
_entry.id   AF-A0A1X7SK90-F1
#
_cell.length_a   1.000
_cell.length_b   1.000
_cell.length_c   1.000
_cell.angle_alpha   90.00
_cell.angle_beta   90.00
_cell.angle_gamma   90.00
#
_symmetry.space_group_name_H-M   'P 1'
#
loop_
_entity.id
_entity.type
_entity.pdbx_description
1 polymer ?
#
loop_
_entity_poly.entity_id
_entity_poly.type
_entity_poly.pdbx_seq_one_letter_code
_entity_poly.pdbx_strand_id
1 'polypeptide(L)'
;WSFGVTCWEVFSLGKTPYPAIDNPDVLSYIEKGMRLAKPKLAPKEIYLLLSQCWDEDPDNRPLFSDLVKTITDIHTNWKEHTSMLQRMMEEELLSCTQEELAMVNSAGDITASQASFARRILRNSRT
;
A
#
# COMPACT_ATOMS: atom_id res chain seq x y z
N TRP A 1 -16.28 5.02 -16.84
CA TRP A 1 -15.82 6.41 -16.75
C TRP A 1 -15.83 6.97 -15.32
N SER A 2 -16.97 7.42 -14.78
CA SER A 2 -17.02 8.17 -13.51
C SER A 2 -16.41 7.42 -12.32
N PHE A 3 -16.61 6.10 -12.26
CA PHE A 3 -15.93 5.24 -11.28
C PHE A 3 -14.41 5.43 -11.27
N GLY A 4 -13.76 5.49 -12.45
CA GLY A 4 -12.34 5.71 -12.55
C GLY A 4 -11.91 7.07 -12.00
N VAL A 5 -12.71 8.12 -12.25
CA VAL A 5 -12.48 9.47 -11.67
C VAL A 5 -12.62 9.42 -10.15
N THR A 6 -13.67 8.78 -9.62
CA THR A 6 -13.87 8.63 -8.18
C THR A 6 -12.72 7.87 -7.51
N CYS A 7 -12.25 6.78 -8.11
CA CYS A 7 -11.07 6.08 -7.59
C CYS A 7 -9.81 6.97 -7.64
N TRP A 8 -9.63 7.75 -8.70
CA TRP A 8 -8.55 8.73 -8.77
C TRP A 8 -8.65 9.77 -7.64
N GLU A 9 -9.85 10.25 -7.31
CA GLU A 9 -10.09 11.15 -6.17
C GLU A 9 -9.69 10.49 -4.85
N VAL A 10 -10.06 9.22 -4.63
CA VAL A 10 -9.65 8.44 -3.45
C VAL A 10 -8.12 8.38 -3.31
N PHE A 11 -7.41 7.96 -4.36
CA PHE A 11 -5.95 7.81 -4.32
C PHE A 11 -5.19 9.15 -4.33
N SER A 12 -5.85 10.23 -4.75
CA SER A 12 -5.28 11.57 -4.70
C SER A 12 -5.58 12.31 -3.40
N LEU A 13 -6.30 11.67 -2.47
CA LEU A 13 -6.76 12.24 -1.19
C LEU A 13 -7.75 13.40 -1.38
N GLY A 14 -8.71 13.23 -2.30
CA GLY A 14 -9.78 14.19 -2.54
C GLY A 14 -9.36 15.43 -3.34
N LYS A 15 -8.30 15.33 -4.15
CA LYS A 15 -7.95 16.43 -5.05
C LYS A 15 -9.02 16.61 -6.12
N THR A 16 -9.19 17.85 -6.56
CA THR A 16 -10.05 18.17 -7.71
C THR A 16 -9.48 17.53 -8.98
N PRO A 17 -10.28 16.76 -9.74
CA PRO A 17 -9.90 16.31 -11.07
C PRO A 17 -9.66 17.49 -12.01
N TYR A 18 -8.61 17.41 -12.85
CA TYR A 18 -8.24 18.45 -13.83
C TYR A 18 -8.15 19.87 -13.23
N PRO A 19 -7.40 20.09 -12.13
CA PRO A 19 -7.46 21.34 -11.36
C PRO A 19 -6.88 22.57 -12.09
N ALA A 20 -6.17 22.35 -13.20
CA ALA A 20 -5.53 23.40 -14.01
C ALA A 20 -6.30 23.67 -15.32
N ILE A 21 -7.50 23.13 -15.46
CA ILE A 21 -8.31 23.23 -16.68
C ILE A 21 -9.69 23.74 -16.28
N ASP A 22 -10.14 24.79 -16.95
CA ASP A 22 -11.48 25.32 -16.72
C ASP A 22 -12.55 24.33 -17.21
N ASN A 23 -13.69 24.27 -16.52
CA ASN A 23 -14.76 23.30 -16.81
C ASN A 23 -15.16 23.22 -18.31
N PRO A 24 -15.29 24.33 -19.06
CA PRO A 24 -15.61 24.26 -20.49
C PRO A 24 -14.55 23.55 -21.33
N ASP A 25 -13.28 23.59 -20.91
CA ASP A 25 -12.14 23.09 -21.67
C ASP A 25 -11.80 21.63 -21.35
N VAL A 26 -12.34 21.09 -20.25
CA VAL A 26 -12.09 19.69 -19.81
C VAL A 26 -12.50 18.69 -20.90
N LEU A 27 -13.62 18.93 -21.59
CA LEU A 27 -14.06 18.04 -22.67
C LEU A 27 -13.04 18.03 -23.82
N SER A 28 -12.62 19.20 -24.31
CA SER A 28 -11.61 19.31 -25.37
C SER A 28 -10.27 18.67 -24.96
N TYR A 29 -9.90 18.80 -23.70
CA TYR A 29 -8.70 18.16 -23.16
C TYR A 29 -8.80 16.63 -23.23
N ILE A 30 -9.94 16.07 -22.83
CA ILE A 30 -10.22 14.62 -22.87
C ILE A 30 -10.27 14.11 -24.31
N GLU A 31 -10.89 14.84 -25.23
CA GLU A 31 -10.98 14.48 -26.65
C GLU A 31 -9.60 14.45 -27.33
N LYS A 32 -8.63 15.20 -26.83
CA LYS A 32 -7.22 15.14 -27.28
C LYS A 32 -6.46 13.92 -26.73
N GLY A 33 -7.16 12.99 -26.09
CA GLY A 33 -6.57 11.79 -25.47
C GLY A 33 -5.91 12.06 -24.11
N MET A 34 -6.00 13.28 -23.58
CA MET A 34 -5.41 13.59 -22.28
C MET A 34 -6.25 13.00 -21.15
N ARG A 35 -5.59 12.51 -20.10
CA ARG A 35 -6.21 11.85 -18.94
C ARG A 35 -5.56 12.31 -17.64
N LEU A 36 -6.21 12.03 -16.52
CA LEU A 36 -5.66 12.30 -15.19
C LEU A 36 -4.36 11.53 -14.98
N ALA A 37 -3.31 12.22 -14.52
CA ALA A 37 -2.03 11.59 -14.21
C ALA A 37 -2.14 10.63 -13.02
N LYS A 38 -1.26 9.62 -12.95
CA LYS A 38 -1.22 8.66 -11.85
C LYS A 38 -1.08 9.35 -10.48
N PRO A 39 -2.01 9.14 -9.54
CA PRO A 39 -1.84 9.62 -8.17
C PRO A 39 -0.59 9.02 -7.51
N LYS A 40 0.03 9.78 -6.61
CA LYS A 40 1.26 9.33 -5.91
C LYS A 40 1.02 8.03 -5.13
N LEU A 41 -0.13 7.91 -4.49
CA LEU A 41 -0.49 6.77 -3.65
C LEU A 41 -1.14 5.62 -4.42
N ALA A 42 -1.50 5.82 -5.69
CA ALA A 42 -2.06 4.76 -6.51
C ALA A 42 -0.94 3.79 -6.95
N PRO A 43 -1.06 2.49 -6.65
CA PRO A 43 -0.18 1.49 -7.21
C PRO A 43 -0.36 1.38 -8.73
N LYS A 44 0.64 0.81 -9.40
CA LYS A 44 0.69 0.80 -10.87
C LYS A 44 -0.50 0.05 -11.46
N GLU A 45 -0.84 -1.09 -10.86
CA GLU A 45 -1.91 -2.00 -11.26
C GLU A 45 -3.27 -1.29 -11.21
N ILE A 46 -3.51 -0.54 -10.13
CA ILE A 46 -4.72 0.28 -10.00
C ILE A 46 -4.77 1.34 -11.11
N TYR A 47 -3.68 2.06 -11.36
CA TYR A 47 -3.69 3.10 -12.39
C TYR A 47 -3.92 2.55 -13.80
N LEU A 48 -3.41 1.35 -14.10
CA LEU A 48 -3.72 0.65 -15.34
C LEU A 48 -5.23 0.36 -15.45
N LEU A 49 -5.86 -0.09 -14.36
CA LEU A 49 -7.31 -0.29 -14.31
C LEU A 49 -8.10 1.02 -14.48
N LEU A 50 -7.65 2.12 -13.85
CA LEU A 50 -8.26 3.44 -14.03
C LEU A 50 -8.13 3.92 -15.48
N SER A 51 -7.00 3.66 -16.13
CA SER A 51 -6.78 4.02 -17.53
C SER A 51 -7.78 3.30 -18.45
N GLN A 52 -8.07 2.02 -18.20
CA GLN A 52 -9.11 1.27 -18.92
C GLN A 52 -10.51 1.84 -18.66
N CYS A 53 -10.79 2.34 -17.46
CA CYS A 53 -12.08 3.01 -17.16
C CYS A 53 -12.31 4.29 -17.98
N TRP A 54 -11.23 4.85 -18.55
CA TRP A 54 -11.22 6.06 -19.35
C TRP A 54 -10.85 5.80 -20.82
N ASP A 55 -11.03 4.57 -21.29
CA ASP A 55 -10.91 4.26 -22.70
C ASP A 55 -11.82 5.17 -23.52
N GLU A 56 -11.32 5.59 -24.69
CA GLU A 56 -12.06 6.44 -25.61
C GLU A 56 -13.29 5.71 -26.12
N ASP A 57 -13.12 4.44 -26.49
CA ASP A 57 -14.20 3.55 -26.89
C ASP A 57 -14.95 3.06 -25.65
N PRO A 58 -16.26 3.37 -25.51
CA PRO A 58 -17.06 2.87 -24.39
C PRO A 58 -17.11 1.35 -24.28
N ASP A 59 -16.99 0.62 -25.39
CA ASP A 59 -17.11 -0.84 -25.43
C ASP A 59 -15.83 -1.53 -24.90
N ASN A 60 -14.70 -0.85 -24.92
CA ASN A 60 -13.43 -1.33 -24.34
C ASN A 60 -13.35 -1.11 -22.81
N ARG A 61 -14.31 -0.39 -22.23
CA ARG A 61 -14.29 -0.10 -20.79
C ARG A 61 -14.72 -1.36 -20.01
N PRO A 62 -14.04 -1.69 -18.90
CA PRO A 62 -14.33 -2.88 -18.13
C PRO A 62 -15.72 -2.81 -17.50
N LEU A 63 -16.40 -3.95 -17.43
CA LEU A 63 -17.65 -4.07 -16.69
C LEU A 63 -17.35 -4.01 -15.19
N PHE A 64 -18.36 -3.67 -14.39
CA PHE A 64 -18.22 -3.67 -12.94
C PHE A 64 -17.84 -5.04 -12.37
N SER A 65 -18.30 -6.13 -12.99
CA SER A 65 -17.87 -7.49 -12.63
C SER A 65 -16.35 -7.68 -12.77
N ASP A 66 -15.78 -7.16 -13.85
CA ASP A 66 -14.34 -7.25 -14.13
C ASP A 66 -13.54 -6.34 -13.20
N LEU A 67 -14.08 -5.15 -12.89
CA LEU A 67 -13.50 -4.23 -11.91
C LEU A 67 -13.42 -4.86 -10.52
N VAL A 68 -14.51 -5.45 -10.03
CA VAL A 68 -14.54 -6.13 -8.73
C VAL A 68 -13.51 -7.24 -8.69
N LYS A 69 -13.53 -8.13 -9.69
CA LYS A 69 -12.57 -9.24 -9.79
C LYS A 69 -11.14 -8.74 -9.75
N THR A 70 -10.79 -7.79 -10.62
CA THR A 70 -9.42 -7.27 -10.74
C THR A 70 -8.95 -6.59 -9.45
N ILE A 71 -9.81 -5.79 -8.82
CA ILE A 71 -9.48 -5.12 -7.55
C ILE A 71 -9.31 -6.15 -6.43
N THR A 72 -10.14 -7.19 -6.37
CA THR A 72 -10.00 -8.28 -5.40
C THR A 72 -8.70 -9.04 -5.60
N ASP A 73 -8.32 -9.35 -6.84
CA ASP A 73 -7.07 -10.04 -7.16
C ASP A 73 -5.86 -9.20 -6.73
N ILE A 74 -5.85 -7.90 -7.07
CA ILE A 74 -4.81 -6.95 -6.65
C ILE A 74 -4.72 -6.88 -5.11
N HIS A 75 -5.86 -6.76 -4.44
CA HIS A 75 -5.92 -6.67 -2.98
C HIS A 75 -5.40 -7.94 -2.31
N THR A 76 -5.77 -9.11 -2.82
CA THR A 76 -5.34 -10.41 -2.30
C THR A 76 -3.82 -10.57 -2.44
N ASN A 77 -3.28 -10.26 -3.61
CA ASN A 77 -1.84 -10.31 -3.86
C ASN A 77 -1.04 -9.40 -2.91
N TRP A 78 -1.51 -8.17 -2.66
CA TRP A 78 -0.86 -7.28 -1.70
C TRP A 78 -0.97 -7.76 -0.26
N LYS A 79 -2.12 -8.33 0.11
CA LYS A 79 -2.33 -8.88 1.44
C LYS A 79 -1.37 -10.03 1.71
N GLU A 80 -1.19 -10.91 0.75
CA GLU A 80 -0.23 -12.03 0.83
C GLU A 80 1.21 -11.54 0.96
N HIS A 81 1.63 -10.61 0.10
CA HIS A 81 2.95 -10.00 0.17
C HIS A 81 3.22 -9.31 1.51
N THR A 82 2.26 -8.53 2.01
CA THR A 82 2.41 -7.80 3.28
C THR A 82 2.48 -8.77 4.46
N SER A 83 1.66 -9.83 4.43
CA SER A 83 1.65 -10.88 5.46
C SER A 83 2.97 -11.67 5.46
N MET A 84 3.53 -11.93 4.28
CA MET A 84 4.86 -12.56 4.14
C MET A 84 5.95 -11.66 4.71
N LEU A 85 5.99 -10.38 4.34
CA LEU A 85 6.98 -9.43 4.87
C LEU A 85 6.86 -9.27 6.39
N GLN A 86 5.64 -9.21 6.92
CA GLN A 86 5.42 -9.17 8.35
C GLN A 86 5.96 -10.42 9.04
N ARG A 87 5.68 -11.61 8.49
CA ARG A 87 6.19 -12.87 9.03
C ARG A 87 7.72 -12.96 8.93
N MET A 88 8.31 -12.54 7.82
CA MET A 88 9.76 -12.49 7.66
C MET A 88 10.40 -11.57 8.71
N MET A 89 9.81 -10.40 8.92
CA MET A 89 10.26 -9.47 9.96
C MET A 89 10.10 -10.08 11.36
N GLU A 90 9.01 -10.81 11.63
CA GLU A 90 8.80 -11.51 12.90
C GLU A 90 9.81 -12.65 13.12
N GLU A 91 10.14 -13.43 12.09
CA GLU A 91 11.13 -14.51 12.14
C GLU A 91 12.55 -13.96 12.35
N GLU A 92 12.92 -12.86 11.67
CA GLU A 92 14.21 -12.18 11.83
C GLU A 92 14.34 -11.50 13.22
N LEU A 93 13.26 -10.92 13.73
CA LEU A 93 13.23 -10.38 15.09
C LEU A 93 13.38 -11.51 16.13
N LEU A 94 12.73 -12.65 15.89
CA LEU A 94 12.79 -13.81 16.79
C LEU A 94 14.18 -14.45 16.79
N SER A 95 14.85 -14.57 15.63
CA SER A 95 16.20 -15.11 15.55
C SER A 95 17.20 -14.24 16.32
N CYS A 96 17.12 -12.92 16.17
CA CYS A 96 17.95 -11.97 16.91
C CYS A 96 17.74 -12.11 18.44
N THR A 97 16.50 -12.27 18.90
CA THR A 97 16.23 -12.47 20.34
C THR A 97 16.70 -13.83 20.87
N GLN A 98 16.70 -14.87 20.03
CA GLN A 98 17.19 -16.20 20.42
C GLN A 98 18.71 -16.21 20.58
N GLU A 99 19.43 -15.53 19.68
CA GLU A 99 20.87 -15.32 19.80
C GLU A 99 21.20 -14.54 21.08
N GLU A 100 20.48 -13.46 21.39
CA GLU A 100 20.66 -12.71 22.64
C GLU A 100 20.41 -13.58 23.90
N LEU A 101 19.35 -14.38 23.92
CA LEU A 101 19.06 -15.29 25.04
C LEU A 101 20.10 -16.39 25.18
N ALA A 102 20.62 -16.93 24.06
CA ALA A 102 21.69 -17.92 24.08
C ALA A 102 22.99 -17.32 24.65
N MET A 103 23.30 -16.07 24.30
CA MET A 103 24.44 -15.36 24.87
C MET A 103 24.27 -15.13 26.39
N VAL A 104 23.08 -14.70 26.83
CA VAL A 104 22.77 -14.50 28.27
C VAL A 104 22.81 -15.81 29.07
N ASN A 105 22.35 -16.92 28.49
CA ASN A 105 22.34 -18.22 29.17
C ASN A 105 23.71 -18.91 29.18
N SER A 106 24.59 -18.61 28.22
CA SER A 106 25.97 -19.10 28.19
C SER A 106 26.88 -18.36 29.17
N ALA A 107 26.56 -17.10 29.47
CA ALA A 107 27.16 -16.32 30.54
C ALA A 107 26.50 -16.69 31.89
N GLY A 108 26.86 -17.85 32.44
CA GLY A 108 26.48 -18.20 33.81
C GLY A 108 26.85 -17.08 34.78
N ASP A 109 25.91 -16.75 35.68
CA ASP A 109 25.95 -15.72 36.73
C ASP A 109 25.62 -14.27 36.35
N ILE A 110 24.35 -14.02 36.00
CA ILE A 110 23.73 -12.71 36.28
C ILE A 110 22.41 -12.95 37.02
N THR A 111 22.36 -12.55 38.28
CA THR A 111 21.20 -12.72 39.16
C THR A 111 19.91 -12.13 38.54
N ALA A 112 18.76 -12.76 38.83
CA ALA A 112 17.43 -12.43 38.29
C ALA A 112 17.02 -10.93 38.37
N SER A 113 17.71 -10.16 39.23
CA SER A 113 17.55 -8.71 39.38
C SER A 113 18.02 -7.91 38.15
N GLN A 114 19.14 -8.29 37.53
CA GLN A 114 19.69 -7.55 36.38
C GLN A 114 19.01 -7.92 35.05
N ALA A 115 18.49 -9.14 34.91
CA ALA A 115 17.70 -9.56 33.74
C ALA A 115 16.36 -8.82 33.62
N SER A 116 15.79 -8.39 34.77
CA SER A 116 14.58 -7.56 34.81
C SER A 116 14.88 -6.10 34.42
N PHE A 117 16.09 -5.63 34.73
CA PHE A 117 16.57 -4.29 34.37
C PHE A 117 16.87 -4.18 32.86
N ALA A 118 17.59 -5.16 32.28
CA ALA A 118 17.87 -5.19 30.84
C ALA A 118 16.59 -5.24 30.00
N ARG A 119 15.59 -6.04 30.41
CA ARG A 119 14.27 -6.08 29.76
C ARG A 119 13.52 -4.75 29.87
N ARG A 120 13.71 -3.99 30.95
CA ARG A 120 13.09 -2.68 31.15
C ARG A 120 13.77 -1.57 30.33
N ILE A 121 15.08 -1.65 30.11
CA ILE A 121 15.83 -0.75 29.22
C ILE A 121 15.43 -0.99 27.75
N LEU A 122 15.43 -2.24 27.29
CA LEU A 122 15.06 -2.58 25.90
C LEU A 122 13.61 -2.21 25.56
N ARG A 123 12.70 -2.24 26.55
CA ARG A 123 11.30 -1.82 26.38
C ARG A 123 11.13 -0.30 26.29
N ASN A 124 12.06 0.48 26.84
CA ASN A 124 12.01 1.95 26.88
C ASN A 124 12.77 2.60 25.71
N SER A 125 13.63 1.85 25.01
CA SER A 125 14.35 2.30 23.81
C SER A 125 13.55 2.14 22.50
N ARG A 126 12.28 1.72 22.58
CA ARG A 126 11.35 1.54 21.42
C ARG A 126 10.25 2.61 21.32
N THR A 127 10.36 3.72 22.05
CA THR A 127 9.61 4.97 21.79
C THR A 127 10.52 5.98 21.12
#